data_AF-A0A833R5Q5-F1
#
_entry.id   AF-A0A833R5Q5-F1
#
_cell.length_a   1.000
_cell.length_b   1.000
_cell.length_c   1.000
_cell.angle_alpha   90.00
_cell.angle_beta   90.00
_cell.angle_gamma   90.00
#
_symmetry.space_group_name_H-M   'P 1'
#
loop_
_entity.id
_entity.type
_entity.pdbx_description
1 polymer ?
#
loop_
_entity_poly.entity_id
_entity_poly.type
_entity_poly.pdbx_seq_one_letter_code
_entity_poly.pdbx_strand_id
1 'polypeptide(L)' 'MTKCIYCGFCQEACPVDAIVEGPNFEFSTETHEELLYDKEKLLENGDRWETEIAENLRSESLYR' A
#
# COMPACT_ATOMS: atom_id res chain seq x y z
N MET A 1 -9.29 2.55 5.04
CA MET A 1 -8.49 3.77 5.11
C MET A 1 -9.40 4.97 4.79
N THR A 2 -9.94 5.72 5.76
CA THR A 2 -11.01 6.71 5.46
C THR A 2 -10.57 8.17 5.32
N LYS A 3 -9.34 8.51 5.72
CA LYS A 3 -8.77 9.85 5.54
C LYS A 3 -7.72 9.91 4.43
N CYS A 4 -7.11 8.78 4.08
CA CYS A 4 -6.21 8.72 2.93
C CYS A 4 -7.00 9.03 1.66
N ILE A 5 -6.35 9.74 0.75
CA ILE A 5 -6.92 10.12 -0.55
C ILE A 5 -6.31 9.32 -1.71
N TYR A 6 -5.45 8.33 -1.40
CA TYR A 6 -4.83 7.43 -2.39
C TYR A 6 -4.06 8.19 -3.50
N CYS A 7 -3.23 9.16 -3.09
CA CYS A 7 -2.49 10.01 -4.02
C CYS A 7 -1.07 9.52 -4.34
N GLY A 8 -0.61 8.41 -3.76
CA GLY A 8 0.76 7.90 -3.97
C GLY A 8 1.90 8.74 -3.36
N PHE A 9 1.67 9.92 -2.78
CA PHE A 9 2.79 10.74 -2.28
C PHE A 9 3.57 10.12 -1.11
N CYS A 10 2.95 9.24 -0.32
CA CYS A 10 3.67 8.54 0.74
C CYS A 10 4.73 7.58 0.19
N GLN A 11 4.47 6.92 -0.94
CA GLN A 11 5.41 5.99 -1.56
C GLN A 11 6.53 6.72 -2.30
N GLU A 12 6.24 7.88 -2.91
CA GLU A 12 7.26 8.74 -3.53
C GLU A 12 8.18 9.39 -2.49
N ALA A 13 7.61 9.81 -1.35
CA ALA A 13 8.38 10.47 -0.30
C ALA A 13 9.26 9.51 0.52
N CYS A 14 9.00 8.19 0.45
CA CYS A 14 9.72 7.22 1.27
C CYS A 14 11.13 6.98 0.69
N PRO A 15 12.22 7.26 1.43
CA PRO A 15 13.58 7.13 0.90
C PRO A 15 14.08 5.68 0.78
N VAL A 16 13.29 4.71 1.25
CA VAL A 16 13.69 3.30 1.39
C VAL A 16 12.57 2.34 0.97
N ASP A 17 11.54 2.84 0.27
CA ASP A 17 10.41 2.02 -0.20
C ASP A 17 9.68 1.21 0.88
N ALA A 18 9.64 1.71 2.11
CA ALA A 18 9.01 1.01 3.24
C ALA A 18 7.46 1.05 3.22
N ILE A 19 6.87 2.07 2.60
CA ILE A 19 5.41 2.17 2.40
C ILE A 19 5.15 2.34 0.90
N VAL A 20 4.26 1.52 0.38
CA VAL A 20 3.91 1.46 -1.04
C VAL A 20 2.40 1.31 -1.20
N GLU A 21 1.87 1.83 -2.30
CA GLU A 21 0.47 1.63 -2.66
C GLU A 21 0.34 0.34 -3.45
N GLY A 22 -0.11 -0.73 -2.80
CA GLY A 22 -0.32 -2.03 -3.43
C GLY A 22 -1.45 -2.01 -4.47
N PRO A 23 -1.52 -3.02 -5.36
CA PRO A 23 -2.49 -3.06 -6.46
C PRO A 23 -3.92 -3.38 -6.01
N ASN A 24 -4.12 -3.80 -4.77
CA ASN A 24 -5.41 -4.24 -4.26
C ASN A 24 -6.36 -3.04 -4.05
N PHE A 25 -7.43 -3.00 -4.83
CA PHE A 25 -8.52 -2.02 -4.71
C PHE A 25 -9.82 -2.61 -4.14
N GLU A 26 -9.94 -3.95 -4.07
CA GLU A 26 -11.15 -4.66 -3.63
C GLU A 26 -11.08 -5.00 -2.13
N PHE A 27 -11.18 -3.98 -1.29
CA PHE A 27 -11.12 -4.14 0.18
C PHE A 27 -12.25 -3.43 0.93
N SER A 28 -13.42 -3.31 0.31
CA SER A 28 -14.62 -2.83 1.00
C SER A 28 -14.92 -3.67 2.24
N THR A 29 -15.31 -3.01 3.33
CA THR A 29 -15.61 -3.65 4.61
C THR A 29 -16.98 -3.20 5.11
N GLU A 30 -17.53 -3.95 6.06
CA GLU A 30 -18.89 -3.71 6.59
C GLU A 30 -18.89 -2.67 7.71
N THR A 31 -17.76 -2.45 8.38
CA THR A 31 -17.62 -1.48 9.47
C THR A 31 -16.56 -0.40 9.16
N HIS A 32 -16.70 0.76 9.82
CA HIS A 32 -15.76 1.87 9.65
C HIS A 32 -14.39 1.56 10.28
N GLU A 33 -14.40 0.86 11.41
CA GLU A 33 -13.21 0.51 12.18
C GLU A 33 -12.27 -0.41 11.40
N GLU A 34 -12.82 -1.31 10.58
CA GLU A 34 -12.02 -2.18 9.71
C GLU A 34 -11.20 -1.40 8.67
N LEU A 35 -11.62 -0.18 8.33
CA LEU A 35 -10.93 0.78 7.48
C LEU A 35 -9.93 1.66 8.25
N LEU A 36 -9.76 1.50 9.56
CA LEU A 36 -8.69 2.17 10.31
C LEU A 36 -7.54 1.18 10.46
N TYR A 37 -6.55 1.30 9.58
CA TYR A 37 -5.44 0.34 9.55
C TYR A 37 -4.40 0.72 10.61
N ASP A 38 -4.02 -0.26 11.43
CA ASP A 38 -2.84 -0.21 12.29
C ASP A 38 -1.60 -0.71 11.54
N LYS A 39 -0.47 -0.77 12.24
CA LYS A 39 0.81 -1.19 11.65
C LYS A 39 0.76 -2.67 11.27
N GLU A 40 0.18 -3.48 12.12
CA GLU A 40 0.07 -4.93 11.97
C GLU A 40 -0.69 -5.28 10.68
N LYS A 41 -1.85 -4.66 10.45
CA LYS A 41 -2.62 -4.86 9.23
C LYS A 41 -1.90 -4.36 7.97
N LEU A 42 -1.10 -3.29 8.06
CA LEU A 42 -0.27 -2.83 6.94
C LEU A 42 0.84 -3.82 6.61
N LEU A 43 1.49 -4.41 7.61
CA LEU A 43 2.52 -5.43 7.42
C LEU A 43 1.92 -6.71 6.82
N GLU A 44 0.78 -7.18 7.32
CA GLU A 44 0.07 -8.35 6.77
C GLU A 44 -0.33 -8.14 5.30
N ASN A 45 -0.74 -6.93 4.94
CA ASN A 45 -1.02 -6.57 3.55
C ASN A 45 0.25 -6.62 2.69
N GLY A 46 1.37 -6.12 3.22
CA GLY A 46 2.67 -6.20 2.56
C GLY A 46 3.06 -7.64 2.26
N ASP A 47 3.05 -8.50 3.28
CA ASP A 47 3.40 -9.92 3.16
C ASP A 47 2.52 -10.65 2.13
N ARG A 48 1.22 -10.35 2.11
CA ARG A 48 0.26 -10.94 1.17
C ARG A 48 0.53 -10.55 -0.29
N TRP A 49 0.94 -9.30 -0.53
CA TRP A 49 1.08 -8.72 -1.88
C TRP A 49 2.53 -8.54 -2.34
N GLU A 50 3.50 -8.97 -1.54
CA GLU A 50 4.94 -8.75 -1.77
C GLU A 50 5.40 -9.16 -3.17
N THR A 51 4.89 -10.27 -3.71
CA THR A 51 5.30 -10.74 -5.04
C THR A 51 4.91 -9.75 -6.15
N GLU A 52 3.70 -9.21 -6.09
CA GLU A 52 3.18 -8.29 -7.10
C GLU A 52 3.72 -6.87 -6.87
N ILE A 53 3.81 -6.44 -5.62
CA ILE A 53 4.46 -5.18 -5.24
C ILE A 53 5.90 -5.13 -5.76
N ALA A 54 6.68 -6.19 -5.52
CA ALA A 54 8.07 -6.24 -5.95
C ALA A 54 8.22 -6.25 -7.47
N GLU A 55 7.29 -6.86 -8.22
CA GLU A 55 7.29 -6.81 -9.69
C GLU A 55 6.94 -5.41 -10.20
N ASN A 56 5.93 -4.75 -9.63
CA ASN A 56 5.55 -3.40 -10.01
C ASN A 56 6.69 -2.40 -9.74
N LEU A 57 7.32 -2.47 -8.57
CA LEU A 57 8.49 -1.64 -8.24
C LEU A 57 9.66 -1.85 -9.22
N ARG A 58 9.93 -3.11 -9.62
CA ARG A 58 10.96 -3.39 -10.64
C ARG A 58 10.61 -2.74 -11.98
N SER A 59 9.37 -2.89 -12.41
CA SER A 59 8.87 -2.33 -13.68
C SER A 59 8.93 -0.80 -13.71
N GLU A 60 8.60 -0.14 -12.60
CA GLU A 60 8.52 1.32 -12.50
C GLU A 60 9.84 2.01 -12.09
N SER A 61 10.86 1.23 -11.70
CA SER A 61 12.13 1.75 -11.18
C SER A 61 12.84 2.80 -12.05
N LEU A 62 12.57 2.84 -13.36
CA LEU A 62 13.18 3.78 -14.30
C LEU A 62 12.45 5.13 -14.39
N TYR A 63 11.21 5.21 -13.91
CA TYR A 63 10.35 6.39 -14.01
C TYR A 63 10.08 7.06 -12.65
N ARG A 64 10.80 6.60 -11.62
CA ARG A 64 10.67 7.04 -10.23
C ARG A 64 11.84 7.92 -9.80
#